data_AF-A0A3B8LN06-F1
#
_entry.id   AF-A0A3B8LN06-F1
#
_cell.length_a   1.000
_cell.length_b   1.000
_cell.length_c   1.000
_cell.angle_alpha   90.00
_cell.angle_beta   90.00
_cell.angle_gamma   90.00
#
_symmetry.space_group_name_H-M   'P 1'
#
loop_
_entity.id
_entity.type
_entity.pdbx_description
1 polymer ?
#
loop_
_entity_poly.entity_id
_entity_poly.type
_entity_poly.pdbx_seq_one_letter_code
_entity_poly.pdbx_strand_id
1 'polypeptide(L)'
;FDLRKSSTYERTIHMTNLAEAYLSVFQFEPAEQYALSGTRFFHRSMHGNPWEMLVTMYLDQGRFNDAWNALKRARLWFLRQAPKLSESLFASNQMNQANFFVTIGQAKLALKALSRIKDRPDRHGHTSAKVEQQVAGARLVRRRARLLSLEQMRERAATYSFFGRMGRWFRERWMSIAIWRESSQIRRTLAKGTFLYDTLSPYRSGGMTIPYRMTHDLIALMGPAIIRKVLSEIRQKESGAPATMGAMLRVLDAEAALKQGKSKEALRLSRRALLALPKQLRPLRLRMFMLQGQVYLEQGDHEKMRRAYARVLHQDGSFFRLLRLSLPVKISTSGDRADFLKRQLLRSPRFSSLAQGFSLRLHAKGKLVQVVLTGGGGNVLSRVQVLQKAKEKDKAFWLRVNTEIHQQLFTPHVEISRQEIFSLDNSLLRTPTHRVQWQKLFRKVKPKR
;
A
#
# COMPACT_ATOMS: atom_id res chain seq x y z
N PHE A 1 12.50 -32.18 19.55
CA PHE A 1 11.06 -31.90 19.71
C PHE A 1 10.33 -32.59 18.56
N ASP A 2 9.52 -33.61 18.83
CA ASP A 2 8.84 -34.39 17.77
C ASP A 2 7.47 -33.79 17.44
N LEU A 3 7.41 -32.97 16.38
CA LEU A 3 6.19 -32.32 15.91
C LEU A 3 5.10 -33.33 15.47
N ARG A 4 5.44 -34.61 15.26
CA ARG A 4 4.47 -35.65 14.90
C ARG A 4 3.60 -36.05 16.10
N LYS A 5 4.09 -35.83 17.33
CA LYS A 5 3.38 -36.12 18.58
C LYS A 5 2.63 -34.91 19.16
N SER A 6 2.90 -33.70 18.68
CA SER A 6 2.25 -32.47 19.15
C SER A 6 0.78 -32.37 18.69
N SER A 7 -0.04 -31.67 19.47
CA SER A 7 -1.42 -31.34 19.10
C SER A 7 -1.50 -30.44 17.86
N THR A 8 -2.66 -30.39 17.19
CA THR A 8 -2.89 -29.46 16.06
C THR A 8 -2.60 -28.02 16.46
N TYR A 9 -3.01 -27.60 17.66
CA TYR A 9 -2.78 -26.26 18.20
C TYR A 9 -1.29 -25.93 18.34
N GLU A 10 -0.51 -26.82 18.98
CA GLU A 10 0.92 -26.65 19.15
C GLU A 10 1.66 -26.63 17.81
N ARG A 11 1.29 -27.51 16.87
CA ARG A 11 1.90 -27.50 15.53
C ARG A 11 1.72 -26.16 14.84
N THR A 12 0.53 -25.57 14.89
CA THR A 12 0.27 -24.25 14.31
C THR A 12 1.16 -23.17 14.94
N ILE A 13 1.27 -23.17 16.28
CA ILE A 13 2.11 -22.22 17.01
C ILE A 13 3.58 -22.40 16.62
N HIS A 14 4.11 -23.61 16.70
CA HIS A 14 5.50 -23.88 16.39
C HIS A 14 5.85 -23.51 14.94
N MET A 15 4.99 -23.86 13.98
CA MET A 15 5.21 -23.50 12.57
C MET A 15 5.15 -21.98 12.35
N THR A 16 4.23 -21.27 13.02
CA THR A 16 4.13 -19.81 12.92
C THR A 16 5.34 -19.13 13.56
N ASN A 17 5.75 -19.56 14.75
CA ASN A 17 6.93 -19.02 15.44
C ASN A 17 8.22 -19.32 14.67
N LEU A 18 8.36 -20.52 14.08
CA LEU A 18 9.47 -20.83 13.19
C LEU A 18 9.48 -19.91 11.98
N ALA A 19 8.32 -19.68 11.37
CA ALA A 19 8.21 -18.74 10.25
C ALA A 19 8.66 -17.33 10.65
N GLU A 20 8.19 -16.82 11.79
CA GLU A 20 8.60 -15.50 12.32
C GLU A 20 10.10 -15.45 12.61
N ALA A 21 10.67 -16.52 13.16
CA ALA A 21 12.11 -16.63 13.43
C ALA A 21 12.94 -16.62 12.14
N TYR A 22 12.53 -17.37 11.12
CA TYR A 22 13.21 -17.31 9.81
C TYR A 22 13.07 -15.92 9.17
N LEU A 23 11.90 -15.27 9.32
CA LEU A 23 11.68 -13.94 8.80
C LEU A 23 12.56 -12.89 9.49
N SER A 24 12.78 -13.00 10.81
CA SER A 24 13.63 -12.06 11.57
C SER A 24 15.10 -12.12 11.17
N VAL A 25 15.56 -13.26 10.65
CA VAL A 25 16.89 -13.44 10.05
C VAL A 25 16.90 -13.33 8.52
N PHE A 26 15.84 -12.76 7.92
CA PHE A 26 15.70 -12.47 6.49
C PHE A 26 15.72 -13.70 5.58
N GLN A 27 15.36 -14.87 6.08
CA GLN A 27 15.20 -16.11 5.33
C GLN A 27 13.76 -16.25 4.83
N PHE A 28 13.45 -15.54 3.74
CA PHE A 28 12.06 -15.39 3.25
C PHE A 28 11.42 -16.70 2.78
N GLU A 29 12.17 -17.56 2.10
CA GLU A 29 11.62 -18.81 1.55
C GLU A 29 11.30 -19.83 2.66
N PRO A 30 12.23 -20.15 3.59
CA PRO A 30 11.88 -20.95 4.76
C PRO A 30 10.71 -20.35 5.55
N ALA A 31 10.71 -19.02 5.77
CA ALA A 31 9.61 -18.36 6.46
C ALA A 31 8.25 -18.60 5.78
N GLU A 32 8.18 -18.51 4.44
CA GLU A 32 6.97 -18.80 3.67
C GLU A 32 6.55 -20.26 3.79
N GLN A 33 7.49 -21.20 3.66
CA GLN A 33 7.23 -22.64 3.75
C GLN A 33 6.65 -23.02 5.12
N TYR A 34 7.24 -22.53 6.21
CA TYR A 34 6.76 -22.78 7.57
C TYR A 34 5.41 -22.08 7.83
N ALA A 35 5.22 -20.84 7.37
CA ALA A 35 3.93 -20.16 7.50
C ALA A 35 2.82 -20.92 6.77
N LEU A 36 3.05 -21.34 5.52
CA LEU A 36 2.12 -22.18 4.76
C LEU A 36 1.87 -23.53 5.44
N SER A 37 2.88 -24.14 6.05
CA SER A 37 2.71 -25.40 6.80
C SER A 37 1.80 -25.19 8.02
N GLY A 38 1.97 -24.07 8.74
CA GLY A 38 1.09 -23.66 9.83
C GLY A 38 -0.37 -23.50 9.40
N THR A 39 -0.63 -23.06 8.16
CA THR A 39 -2.00 -22.92 7.65
C THR A 39 -2.76 -24.24 7.48
N ARG A 40 -2.08 -25.39 7.50
CA ARG A 40 -2.71 -26.72 7.38
C ARG A 40 -3.38 -27.18 8.68
N PHE A 41 -2.98 -26.59 9.81
CA PHE A 41 -3.39 -27.01 11.14
C PHE A 41 -4.34 -25.96 11.75
N PHE A 42 -5.62 -26.01 11.41
CA PHE A 42 -6.60 -25.08 11.97
C PHE A 42 -7.03 -25.50 13.38
N HIS A 43 -7.04 -24.55 14.32
CA HIS A 43 -7.64 -24.73 15.63
C HIS A 43 -8.51 -23.51 15.99
N ARG A 44 -9.74 -23.74 16.48
CA ARG A 44 -10.72 -22.68 16.75
C ARG A 44 -10.26 -21.70 17.83
N SER A 45 -9.43 -22.17 18.76
CA SER A 45 -8.88 -21.39 19.87
C SER A 45 -7.50 -20.79 19.57
N MET A 46 -7.05 -20.78 18.32
CA MET A 46 -5.75 -20.24 17.94
C MET A 46 -5.74 -18.71 17.94
N HIS A 47 -4.81 -18.12 18.72
CA HIS A 47 -4.59 -16.67 18.79
C HIS A 47 -3.85 -16.10 17.57
N GLY A 48 -3.04 -16.93 16.89
CA GLY A 48 -2.34 -16.55 15.66
C GLY A 48 -3.14 -16.89 14.40
N ASN A 49 -2.96 -16.08 13.36
CA ASN A 49 -3.46 -16.39 12.02
C ASN A 49 -2.28 -16.42 11.04
N PRO A 50 -1.75 -17.61 10.68
CA PRO A 50 -0.58 -17.70 9.81
C PRO A 50 -0.80 -17.02 8.45
N TRP A 51 -2.05 -16.95 7.98
CA TRP A 51 -2.39 -16.22 6.75
C TRP A 51 -2.17 -14.70 6.88
N GLU A 52 -2.31 -14.11 8.07
CA GLU A 52 -2.05 -12.67 8.29
C GLU A 52 -0.57 -12.32 8.15
N MET A 53 0.31 -13.22 8.62
CA MET A 53 1.75 -13.13 8.37
C MET A 53 2.06 -13.20 6.87
N LEU A 54 1.46 -14.18 6.16
CA LEU A 54 1.63 -14.31 4.71
C LEU A 54 1.16 -13.07 3.95
N VAL A 55 0.04 -12.46 4.35
CA VAL A 55 -0.42 -11.17 3.78
C VAL A 55 0.68 -10.12 3.88
N THR A 56 1.23 -9.91 5.08
CA THR A 56 2.27 -8.90 5.31
C THR A 56 3.52 -9.19 4.50
N MET A 57 4.00 -10.44 4.53
CA MET A 57 5.17 -10.87 3.77
C MET A 57 4.99 -10.68 2.26
N TYR A 58 3.85 -11.07 1.70
CA TYR A 58 3.58 -10.89 0.28
C TYR A 58 3.44 -9.42 -0.11
N LEU A 59 2.87 -8.58 0.76
CA LEU A 59 2.85 -7.13 0.54
C LEU A 59 4.26 -6.53 0.53
N ASP A 60 5.13 -6.96 1.43
CA ASP A 60 6.54 -6.54 1.49
C ASP A 60 7.36 -7.04 0.31
N GLN A 61 6.93 -8.14 -0.32
CA GLN A 61 7.55 -8.67 -1.53
C GLN A 61 6.94 -8.11 -2.84
N GLY A 62 5.84 -7.37 -2.75
CA GLY A 62 5.09 -6.89 -3.93
C GLY A 62 4.34 -7.99 -4.69
N ARG A 63 4.03 -9.12 -4.04
CA ARG A 63 3.25 -10.24 -4.58
C ARG A 63 1.76 -10.03 -4.30
N PHE A 64 1.15 -9.05 -4.97
CA PHE A 64 -0.19 -8.58 -4.62
C PHE A 64 -1.30 -9.62 -4.82
N ASN A 65 -1.21 -10.48 -5.84
CA ASN A 65 -2.17 -11.56 -6.06
C ASN A 65 -2.08 -12.62 -4.95
N ASP A 66 -0.87 -12.97 -4.51
CA ASP A 66 -0.67 -13.89 -3.38
C ASP A 66 -1.15 -13.26 -2.07
N ALA A 67 -0.88 -11.98 -1.85
CA ALA A 67 -1.39 -11.22 -0.71
C ALA A 67 -2.92 -11.19 -0.68
N TRP A 68 -3.58 -11.05 -1.84
CA TRP A 68 -5.03 -11.11 -1.96
C TRP A 68 -5.58 -12.49 -1.58
N ASN A 69 -4.97 -13.55 -2.11
CA ASN A 69 -5.37 -14.92 -1.82
C ASN A 69 -5.17 -15.26 -0.33
N ALA A 70 -4.04 -14.84 0.24
CA ALA A 70 -3.78 -14.97 1.68
C ALA A 70 -4.80 -14.18 2.50
N LEU A 71 -5.18 -12.97 2.09
CA LEU A 71 -6.15 -12.13 2.81
C LEU A 71 -7.55 -12.77 2.83
N LYS A 72 -7.99 -13.35 1.71
CA LYS A 72 -9.25 -14.12 1.64
C LYS A 72 -9.22 -15.28 2.64
N ARG A 73 -8.12 -16.04 2.67
CA ARG A 73 -7.96 -17.20 3.58
C ARG A 73 -7.83 -16.77 5.04
N ALA A 74 -7.11 -15.68 5.33
CA ALA A 74 -7.01 -15.09 6.67
C ALA A 74 -8.37 -14.71 7.22
N ARG A 75 -9.24 -14.15 6.37
CA ARG A 75 -10.60 -13.83 6.75
C ARG A 75 -11.45 -15.06 7.02
N LEU A 76 -11.38 -16.08 6.15
CA LEU A 76 -12.10 -17.34 6.38
C LEU A 76 -11.65 -18.01 7.67
N TRP A 77 -10.35 -17.95 7.98
CA TRP A 77 -9.79 -18.41 9.25
C TRP A 77 -10.39 -17.66 10.44
N PHE A 78 -10.40 -16.32 10.39
CA PHE A 78 -10.98 -15.46 11.41
C PHE A 78 -12.46 -15.76 11.67
N LEU A 79 -13.26 -15.97 10.61
CA LEU A 79 -14.68 -16.29 10.73
C LEU A 79 -14.96 -17.66 11.38
N ARG A 80 -13.98 -18.57 11.39
CA ARG A 80 -14.10 -19.91 12.00
C ARG A 80 -13.62 -19.95 13.46
N GLN A 81 -12.97 -18.89 13.96
CA GLN A 81 -12.46 -18.83 15.33
C GLN A 81 -13.60 -18.78 16.36
N ALA A 82 -13.28 -19.11 17.60
CA ALA A 82 -14.21 -18.95 18.72
C ALA A 82 -14.57 -17.46 18.92
N PRO A 83 -15.84 -17.13 19.26
CA PRO A 83 -16.30 -15.74 19.38
C PRO A 83 -15.43 -14.84 20.27
N LYS A 84 -14.98 -15.37 21.41
CA LYS A 84 -14.08 -14.66 22.34
C LYS A 84 -12.77 -14.23 21.69
N LEU A 85 -12.24 -15.03 20.76
CA LEU A 85 -11.01 -14.69 20.02
C LEU A 85 -11.27 -13.75 18.86
N SER A 86 -12.44 -13.86 18.22
CA SER A 86 -12.82 -12.92 17.17
C SER A 86 -12.82 -11.48 17.66
N GLU A 87 -13.16 -11.21 18.92
CA GLU A 87 -13.04 -9.88 19.52
C GLU A 87 -11.58 -9.45 19.72
N SER A 88 -10.70 -10.38 20.10
CA SER A 88 -9.29 -10.13 20.39
C SER A 88 -8.41 -10.01 19.14
N LEU A 89 -8.90 -10.43 17.97
CA LEU A 89 -8.17 -10.35 16.70
C LEU A 89 -8.83 -9.43 15.67
N PHE A 90 -9.93 -8.77 16.05
CA PHE A 90 -10.70 -7.93 15.14
C PHE A 90 -9.85 -6.79 14.58
N ALA A 91 -9.09 -6.11 15.44
CA ALA A 91 -8.25 -4.98 15.04
C ALA A 91 -7.12 -5.43 14.12
N SER A 92 -6.42 -6.53 14.45
CA SER A 92 -5.42 -7.14 13.56
C SER A 92 -6.00 -7.43 12.17
N ASN A 93 -7.18 -8.07 12.11
CA ASN A 93 -7.80 -8.42 10.83
C ASN A 93 -8.16 -7.17 10.00
N GLN A 94 -8.76 -6.14 10.63
CA GLN A 94 -9.06 -4.88 9.95
C GLN A 94 -7.77 -4.15 9.51
N MET A 95 -6.69 -4.24 10.30
CA MET A 95 -5.39 -3.67 9.93
C MET A 95 -4.82 -4.32 8.68
N ASN A 96 -4.87 -5.65 8.59
CA ASN A 96 -4.38 -6.38 7.42
C ASN A 96 -5.17 -6.03 6.15
N GLN A 97 -6.50 -5.91 6.27
CA GLN A 97 -7.33 -5.41 5.17
C GLN A 97 -6.94 -3.98 4.78
N ALA A 98 -6.74 -3.08 5.75
CA ALA A 98 -6.36 -1.71 5.49
C ALA A 98 -4.98 -1.61 4.81
N ASN A 99 -4.00 -2.37 5.29
CA ASN A 99 -2.66 -2.46 4.70
C ASN A 99 -2.72 -2.90 3.24
N PHE A 100 -3.50 -3.95 2.94
CA PHE A 100 -3.73 -4.40 1.58
C PHE A 100 -4.39 -3.30 0.72
N PHE A 101 -5.50 -2.73 1.17
CA PHE A 101 -6.23 -1.73 0.39
C PHE A 101 -5.43 -0.45 0.15
N VAL A 102 -4.68 0.03 1.13
CA VAL A 102 -3.76 1.16 0.92
C VAL A 102 -2.71 0.82 -0.13
N THR A 103 -2.17 -0.39 -0.07
CA THR A 103 -1.13 -0.86 -0.99
C THR A 103 -1.62 -0.86 -2.43
N ILE A 104 -2.83 -1.38 -2.67
CA ILE A 104 -3.43 -1.44 -4.01
C ILE A 104 -4.17 -0.18 -4.44
N GLY A 105 -3.94 0.96 -3.77
CA GLY A 105 -4.53 2.24 -4.20
C GLY A 105 -6.01 2.43 -3.82
N GLN A 106 -6.61 1.57 -3.00
CA GLN A 106 -8.01 1.61 -2.59
C GLN A 106 -8.23 2.39 -1.28
N ALA A 107 -7.96 3.70 -1.29
CA ALA A 107 -8.02 4.56 -0.10
C ALA A 107 -9.35 4.49 0.67
N LYS A 108 -10.50 4.45 -0.03
CA LYS A 108 -11.82 4.42 0.61
C LYS A 108 -12.05 3.13 1.41
N LEU A 109 -11.68 1.99 0.84
CA LEU A 109 -11.82 0.69 1.48
C LEU A 109 -10.90 0.58 2.70
N ALA A 110 -9.67 1.08 2.57
CA ALA A 110 -8.74 1.18 3.70
C ALA A 110 -9.31 2.03 4.84
N LEU A 111 -9.84 3.23 4.54
CA LEU A 111 -10.43 4.10 5.56
C LEU A 111 -11.65 3.49 6.22
N LYS A 112 -12.46 2.72 5.48
CA LYS A 112 -13.62 2.00 6.00
C LYS A 112 -13.22 0.86 6.95
N ALA A 113 -12.18 0.10 6.60
CA ALA A 113 -11.61 -0.90 7.50
C ALA A 113 -11.07 -0.23 8.78
N LEU A 114 -10.32 0.87 8.64
CA LEU A 114 -9.73 1.62 9.74
C LEU A 114 -10.74 2.34 10.63
N SER A 115 -11.90 2.75 10.12
CA SER A 115 -12.94 3.36 10.94
C SER A 115 -13.56 2.39 11.92
N ARG A 116 -13.53 1.08 11.64
CA ARG A 116 -14.08 0.04 12.54
C ARG A 116 -13.18 -0.21 13.76
N ILE A 117 -11.91 0.20 13.69
CA ILE A 117 -10.88 -0.03 14.71
C ILE A 117 -10.60 1.20 15.59
N LYS A 118 -11.06 2.38 15.17
CA LYS A 118 -10.74 3.67 15.80
C LYS A 118 -11.06 3.70 17.31
N ASP A 119 -12.04 2.90 17.73
CA ASP A 119 -12.56 2.87 19.09
C ASP A 119 -12.47 1.46 19.73
N ARG A 120 -11.68 0.55 19.14
CA ARG A 120 -11.57 -0.86 19.56
C ARG A 120 -10.16 -1.43 19.31
N PRO A 121 -9.14 -1.04 20.09
CA PRO A 121 -7.89 -1.80 20.09
C PRO A 121 -8.16 -3.23 20.60
N ASP A 122 -7.40 -4.20 20.08
CA ASP A 122 -7.52 -5.58 20.54
C ASP A 122 -7.15 -5.68 22.02
N ARG A 123 -7.96 -6.39 22.80
CA ARG A 123 -7.61 -6.77 24.18
C ARG A 123 -6.68 -7.97 24.09
N HIS A 124 -5.38 -7.75 24.25
CA HIS A 124 -4.38 -8.80 24.25
C HIS A 124 -4.04 -9.23 25.68
N GLY A 125 -4.29 -10.51 25.99
CA GLY A 125 -3.68 -11.21 27.13
C GLY A 125 -2.61 -12.23 26.73
N HIS A 126 -2.35 -12.40 25.42
CA HIS A 126 -1.61 -13.55 24.87
C HIS A 126 -0.56 -13.18 23.80
N THR A 127 -0.35 -11.90 23.50
CA THR A 127 0.68 -11.44 22.55
C THR A 127 1.58 -10.39 23.21
N SER A 128 2.84 -10.32 22.77
CA SER A 128 3.81 -9.32 23.30
C SER A 128 3.57 -7.90 22.76
N ALA A 129 2.56 -7.69 21.91
CA ALA A 129 2.28 -6.41 21.27
C ALA A 129 1.49 -5.49 22.21
N LYS A 130 2.05 -4.31 22.52
CA LYS A 130 1.35 -3.32 23.35
C LYS A 130 0.23 -2.62 22.56
N VAL A 131 -0.85 -2.26 23.24
CA VAL A 131 -1.97 -1.49 22.66
C VAL A 131 -1.49 -0.23 21.93
N GLU A 132 -0.49 0.45 22.48
CA GLU A 132 0.11 1.64 21.87
C GLU A 132 0.70 1.35 20.48
N GLN A 133 1.29 0.17 20.25
CA GLN A 133 1.89 -0.22 18.97
C GLN A 133 0.82 -0.37 17.89
N GLN A 134 -0.28 -1.05 18.23
CA GLN A 134 -1.41 -1.23 17.33
C GLN A 134 -2.08 0.10 16.97
N VAL A 135 -2.32 0.96 17.97
CA VAL A 135 -2.93 2.27 17.77
C VAL A 135 -2.03 3.15 16.89
N ALA A 136 -0.72 3.13 17.13
CA ALA A 136 0.24 3.92 16.37
C ALA A 136 0.34 3.43 14.91
N GLY A 137 0.39 2.12 14.69
CA GLY A 137 0.32 1.50 13.37
C GLY A 137 -0.98 1.87 12.63
N ALA A 138 -2.13 1.76 13.30
CA ALA A 138 -3.44 2.10 12.73
C ALA A 138 -3.49 3.56 12.29
N ARG A 139 -2.97 4.47 13.12
CA ARG A 139 -2.89 5.90 12.81
C ARG A 139 -2.00 6.15 11.59
N LEU A 140 -0.86 5.46 11.49
CA LEU A 140 0.03 5.60 10.32
C LEU A 140 -0.65 5.14 9.03
N VAL A 141 -1.27 3.96 9.03
CA VAL A 141 -1.98 3.43 7.85
C VAL A 141 -3.16 4.34 7.50
N ARG A 142 -3.89 4.87 8.49
CA ARG A 142 -4.96 5.86 8.29
C ARG A 142 -4.46 7.16 7.68
N ARG A 143 -3.34 7.68 8.19
CA ARG A 143 -2.69 8.86 7.60
C ARG A 143 -2.34 8.59 6.14
N ARG A 144 -1.74 7.44 5.83
CA ARG A 144 -1.41 7.07 4.45
C ARG A 144 -2.65 6.92 3.57
N ALA A 145 -3.72 6.30 4.06
CA ALA A 145 -4.97 6.20 3.32
C ALA A 145 -5.59 7.57 3.02
N ARG A 146 -5.52 8.53 3.97
CA ARG A 146 -5.94 9.92 3.73
C ARG A 146 -5.08 10.63 2.70
N LEU A 147 -3.76 10.43 2.75
CA LEU A 147 -2.84 10.98 1.74
C LEU A 147 -3.15 10.45 0.33
N LEU A 148 -3.36 9.15 0.20
CA LEU A 148 -3.76 8.53 -1.05
C LEU A 148 -5.12 9.07 -1.54
N SER A 149 -6.09 9.22 -0.64
CA SER A 149 -7.38 9.81 -0.99
C SER A 149 -7.24 11.26 -1.45
N LEU A 150 -6.32 12.04 -0.86
CA LEU A 150 -6.06 13.42 -1.24
C LEU A 150 -5.46 13.49 -2.66
N GLU A 151 -4.49 12.63 -2.97
CA GLU A 151 -3.92 12.55 -4.32
C GLU A 151 -5.00 12.19 -5.36
N GLN A 152 -5.85 11.20 -5.08
CA GLN A 152 -6.96 10.82 -5.96
C GLN A 152 -8.02 11.94 -6.11
N MET A 153 -8.24 12.73 -5.07
CA MET A 153 -9.13 13.90 -5.13
C MET A 153 -8.57 14.96 -6.08
N ARG A 154 -7.25 15.24 -5.99
CA ARG A 154 -6.56 16.20 -6.85
C ARG A 154 -6.51 15.75 -8.32
N GLU A 155 -6.24 14.47 -8.55
CA GLU A 155 -6.32 13.85 -9.89
C GLU A 155 -7.71 14.07 -10.52
N ARG A 156 -8.79 13.84 -9.75
CA ARG A 156 -10.16 14.07 -10.22
C ARG A 156 -10.49 15.55 -10.37
N ALA A 157 -9.96 16.42 -9.50
CA ALA A 157 -10.18 17.86 -9.55
C ALA A 157 -9.78 18.47 -10.90
N ALA A 158 -8.80 17.87 -11.58
CA ALA A 158 -8.34 18.26 -12.91
C ALA A 158 -9.43 18.26 -14.01
N THR A 159 -10.50 17.47 -13.83
CA THR A 159 -11.63 17.40 -14.78
C THR A 159 -12.73 18.43 -14.54
N TYR A 160 -12.74 19.11 -13.40
CA TYR A 160 -13.81 20.02 -13.03
C TYR A 160 -13.54 21.46 -13.46
N SER A 161 -14.63 22.21 -13.67
CA SER A 161 -14.60 23.65 -13.86
C SER A 161 -14.13 24.37 -12.58
N PHE A 162 -13.81 25.66 -12.69
CA PHE A 162 -13.35 26.50 -11.57
C PHE A 162 -14.28 26.41 -10.34
N PHE A 163 -15.57 26.69 -10.48
CA PHE A 163 -16.54 26.57 -9.37
C PHE A 163 -16.65 25.13 -8.82
N GLY A 164 -16.55 24.13 -9.69
CA GLY A 164 -16.53 22.72 -9.27
C GLY A 164 -15.29 22.31 -8.48
N ARG A 165 -14.22 23.12 -8.52
CA ARG A 165 -12.99 22.94 -7.74
C ARG A 165 -13.06 23.62 -6.37
N MET A 166 -13.76 24.74 -6.22
CA MET A 166 -13.87 25.46 -4.93
C MET A 166 -14.41 24.57 -3.80
N GLY A 167 -15.54 23.89 -4.01
CA GLY A 167 -16.09 22.95 -3.03
C GLY A 167 -15.23 21.69 -2.78
N ARG A 168 -14.20 21.44 -3.61
CA ARG A 168 -13.20 20.38 -3.37
C ARG A 168 -12.01 20.92 -2.62
N TRP A 169 -11.60 22.15 -2.89
CA TRP A 169 -10.54 22.82 -2.15
C TRP A 169 -10.82 22.81 -0.64
N PHE A 170 -12.06 23.12 -0.22
CA PHE A 170 -12.46 23.00 1.19
C PHE A 170 -12.30 21.58 1.74
N ARG A 171 -12.72 20.56 0.97
CA ARG A 171 -12.55 19.14 1.36
C ARG A 171 -11.08 18.73 1.43
N GLU A 172 -10.24 19.22 0.52
CA GLU A 172 -8.80 18.99 0.54
C GLU A 172 -8.15 19.64 1.78
N ARG A 173 -8.56 20.86 2.13
CA ARG A 173 -8.08 21.57 3.32
C ARG A 173 -8.48 20.83 4.59
N TRP A 174 -9.75 20.41 4.70
CA TRP A 174 -10.22 19.61 5.82
C TRP A 174 -9.45 18.30 5.97
N MET A 175 -9.22 17.59 4.86
CA MET A 175 -8.42 16.37 4.83
C MET A 175 -6.98 16.64 5.30
N SER A 176 -6.39 17.76 4.86
CA SER A 176 -5.03 18.17 5.24
C SER A 176 -4.91 18.45 6.74
N ILE A 177 -5.91 19.11 7.33
CA ILE A 177 -5.99 19.31 8.80
C ILE A 177 -6.08 17.96 9.51
N ALA A 178 -6.92 17.04 9.04
CA ALA A 178 -7.02 15.71 9.60
C ALA A 178 -5.68 14.95 9.52
N ILE A 179 -4.98 15.01 8.38
CA ILE A 179 -3.64 14.42 8.21
C ILE A 179 -2.64 15.05 9.18
N TRP A 180 -2.67 16.36 9.37
CA TRP A 180 -1.77 17.07 10.29
C TRP A 180 -2.01 16.63 11.74
N ARG A 181 -3.27 16.57 12.18
CA ARG A 181 -3.63 16.10 13.53
C ARG A 181 -3.14 14.68 13.80
N GLU A 182 -3.36 13.76 12.86
CA GLU A 182 -2.82 12.39 12.96
C GLU A 182 -1.29 12.38 13.04
N SER A 183 -0.63 13.19 12.19
CA SER A 183 0.83 13.26 12.14
C SER A 183 1.41 13.70 13.48
N SER A 184 0.78 14.67 14.15
CA SER A 184 1.17 15.11 15.50
C SER A 184 1.04 14.00 16.54
N GLN A 185 -0.05 13.22 16.50
CA GLN A 185 -0.24 12.10 17.42
C GLN A 185 0.78 10.98 17.18
N ILE A 186 1.07 10.66 15.91
CA ILE A 186 2.07 9.65 15.55
C ILE A 186 3.46 10.08 16.02
N ARG A 187 3.85 11.34 15.79
CA ARG A 187 5.13 11.89 16.27
C ARG A 187 5.29 11.75 17.78
N ARG A 188 4.24 12.09 18.54
CA ARG A 188 4.26 11.95 20.01
C ARG A 188 4.52 10.51 20.44
N THR A 189 3.92 9.52 19.77
CA THR A 189 4.17 8.11 20.09
C THR A 189 5.57 7.67 19.66
N LEU A 190 6.03 8.07 18.46
CA LEU A 190 7.39 7.75 17.97
C LEU A 190 8.49 8.35 18.83
N ALA A 191 8.26 9.50 19.48
CA ALA A 191 9.22 10.14 20.35
C ALA A 191 9.39 9.44 21.72
N LYS A 192 8.54 8.46 22.08
CA LYS A 192 8.62 7.77 23.37
C LYS A 192 9.67 6.66 23.33
N GLY A 193 10.65 6.72 24.24
CA GLY A 193 11.59 5.62 24.52
C GLY A 193 12.27 5.07 23.26
N THR A 194 12.28 3.74 23.11
CA THR A 194 12.85 3.04 21.95
C THR A 194 11.88 2.87 20.79
N PHE A 195 10.68 3.47 20.83
CA PHE A 195 9.61 3.10 19.90
C PHE A 195 9.94 3.37 18.42
N LEU A 196 10.61 4.50 18.13
CA LEU A 196 11.12 4.78 16.78
C LEU A 196 12.27 3.83 16.39
N TYR A 197 13.16 3.50 17.32
CA TYR A 197 14.24 2.53 17.10
C TYR A 197 13.68 1.16 16.72
N ASP A 198 12.72 0.66 17.49
CA ASP A 198 12.10 -0.65 17.24
C ASP A 198 11.27 -0.64 15.95
N THR A 199 10.62 0.48 15.62
CA THR A 199 9.85 0.61 14.36
C THR A 199 10.75 0.66 13.12
N LEU A 200 11.95 1.24 13.22
CA LEU A 200 12.90 1.32 12.11
C LEU A 200 13.76 0.06 11.97
N SER A 201 13.82 -0.78 13.00
CA SER A 201 14.56 -2.04 13.01
C SER A 201 13.76 -3.13 12.28
N PRO A 202 14.20 -3.62 11.10
CA PRO A 202 13.45 -4.60 10.35
C PRO A 202 13.23 -5.90 11.14
N TYR A 203 11.98 -6.34 11.14
CA TYR A 203 11.44 -7.57 11.73
C TYR A 203 11.68 -7.70 13.23
N ARG A 204 11.96 -6.58 13.90
CA ARG A 204 12.06 -6.50 15.35
C ARG A 204 10.68 -6.34 15.98
N SER A 205 10.45 -6.99 17.10
CA SER A 205 9.29 -6.73 17.95
C SER A 205 9.45 -5.39 18.68
N GLY A 206 8.34 -4.81 19.17
CA GLY A 206 8.38 -3.57 19.95
C GLY A 206 7.96 -2.31 19.19
N GLY A 207 8.11 -2.30 17.86
CA GLY A 207 7.73 -1.19 16.98
C GLY A 207 6.32 -1.26 16.41
N MET A 208 6.02 -0.41 15.41
CA MET A 208 4.77 -0.51 14.64
C MET A 208 4.82 -1.69 13.65
N THR A 209 3.77 -2.52 13.62
CA THR A 209 3.57 -3.53 12.57
C THR A 209 3.02 -2.88 11.30
N ILE A 210 3.91 -2.43 10.42
CA ILE A 210 3.56 -1.76 9.16
C ILE A 210 4.31 -2.40 7.99
N PRO A 211 3.73 -2.49 6.79
CA PRO A 211 4.46 -2.95 5.62
C PRO A 211 5.68 -2.05 5.35
N TYR A 212 6.84 -2.63 4.99
CA TYR A 212 8.07 -1.87 4.80
C TYR A 212 7.98 -0.84 3.67
N ARG A 213 7.05 -1.01 2.71
CA ARG A 213 6.74 0.02 1.72
C ARG A 213 6.33 1.36 2.35
N MET A 214 5.76 1.35 3.56
CA MET A 214 5.25 2.55 4.26
C MET A 214 6.29 3.22 5.14
N THR A 215 7.46 2.61 5.39
CA THR A 215 8.52 3.20 6.23
C THR A 215 9.02 4.55 5.71
N HIS A 216 8.85 4.84 4.42
CA HIS A 216 9.09 6.17 3.84
C HIS A 216 8.36 7.30 4.59
N ASP A 217 7.13 7.04 5.08
CA ASP A 217 6.35 8.06 5.80
C ASP A 217 7.03 8.55 7.06
N LEU A 218 7.85 7.70 7.69
CA LEU A 218 8.54 8.02 8.94
C LEU A 218 9.53 9.16 8.73
N ILE A 219 10.17 9.24 7.55
CA ILE A 219 11.06 10.34 7.17
C ILE A 219 10.30 11.67 7.12
N ALA A 220 9.11 11.66 6.53
CA ALA A 220 8.26 12.85 6.47
C ALA A 220 7.64 13.23 7.83
N LEU A 221 7.53 12.28 8.77
CA LEU A 221 6.95 12.49 10.09
C LEU A 221 7.97 13.00 11.10
N MET A 222 9.13 12.35 11.20
CA MET A 222 10.16 12.65 12.19
C MET A 222 11.23 13.60 11.65
N GLY A 223 11.35 13.73 10.33
CA GLY A 223 12.39 14.51 9.69
C GLY A 223 13.65 13.69 9.41
N PRO A 224 14.40 14.00 8.34
CA PRO A 224 15.50 13.18 7.85
C PRO A 224 16.68 13.09 8.82
N ALA A 225 16.94 14.15 9.61
CA ALA A 225 18.05 14.16 10.57
C ALA A 225 17.82 13.18 11.73
N ILE A 226 16.61 13.19 12.32
CA ILE A 226 16.24 12.28 13.40
C ILE A 226 16.29 10.83 12.92
N ILE A 227 15.74 10.55 11.73
CA ILE A 227 15.80 9.21 11.15
C ILE A 227 17.26 8.76 10.98
N ARG A 228 18.13 9.57 10.38
CA ARG A 228 19.55 9.20 10.19
C ARG A 228 20.27 8.94 11.51
N LYS A 229 19.98 9.73 12.55
CA LYS A 229 20.54 9.50 13.90
C LYS A 229 20.13 8.13 14.43
N VAL A 230 18.84 7.81 14.42
CA VAL A 230 18.35 6.50 14.89
C VAL A 230 18.87 5.35 14.03
N LEU A 231 18.97 5.51 12.71
CA LEU A 231 19.57 4.48 11.83
C LEU A 231 21.04 4.23 12.17
N SER A 232 21.79 5.26 12.58
CA SER A 232 23.18 5.09 13.04
C SER A 232 23.25 4.34 14.37
N GLU A 233 22.36 4.64 15.31
CA GLU A 233 22.26 3.94 16.60
C GLU A 233 21.90 2.46 16.40
N ILE A 234 20.96 2.15 15.49
CA ILE A 234 20.62 0.76 15.12
C ILE A 234 21.86 0.03 14.61
N ARG A 235 22.64 0.63 13.71
CA ARG A 235 23.84 -0.02 13.16
C ARG A 235 24.93 -0.26 14.20
N GLN A 236 25.09 0.65 15.16
CA GLN A 236 26.07 0.51 16.23
C GLN A 236 25.70 -0.63 17.17
N LYS A 237 24.42 -0.73 17.55
CA LYS A 237 23.93 -1.78 18.46
C LYS A 237 23.80 -3.14 17.79
N GLU A 238 23.54 -3.17 16.48
CA GLU A 238 23.29 -4.38 15.70
C GLU A 238 24.46 -4.67 14.75
N SER A 239 25.70 -4.52 15.23
CA SER A 239 26.92 -4.62 14.41
C SER A 239 27.13 -6.01 13.78
N GLY A 240 26.56 -7.06 14.38
CA GLY A 240 26.55 -8.43 13.85
C GLY A 240 25.33 -8.80 12.99
N ALA A 241 24.44 -7.85 12.69
CA ALA A 241 23.21 -8.16 11.97
C ALA A 241 23.44 -8.57 10.50
N PRO A 242 22.53 -9.37 9.91
CA PRO A 242 22.64 -9.79 8.52
C PRO A 242 22.76 -8.61 7.54
N ALA A 243 23.53 -8.79 6.47
CA ALA A 243 23.75 -7.77 5.44
C ALA A 243 22.44 -7.21 4.85
N THR A 244 21.38 -8.02 4.79
CA THR A 244 20.03 -7.62 4.37
C THR A 244 19.47 -6.50 5.24
N MET A 245 19.64 -6.57 6.57
CA MET A 245 19.24 -5.50 7.48
C MET A 245 19.95 -4.20 7.12
N GLY A 246 21.28 -4.26 6.96
CA GLY A 246 22.08 -3.11 6.54
C GLY A 246 21.61 -2.51 5.21
N ALA A 247 21.21 -3.36 4.25
CA ALA A 247 20.64 -2.93 2.97
C ALA A 247 19.29 -2.21 3.13
N MET A 248 18.39 -2.73 3.98
CA MET A 248 17.10 -2.10 4.28
C MET A 248 17.26 -0.74 4.97
N LEU A 249 18.16 -0.64 5.96
CA LEU A 249 18.45 0.64 6.62
C LEU A 249 19.04 1.66 5.62
N ARG A 250 19.84 1.19 4.66
CA ARG A 250 20.44 2.05 3.62
C ARG A 250 19.40 2.65 2.66
N VAL A 251 18.26 1.99 2.46
CA VAL A 251 17.12 2.57 1.70
C VAL A 251 16.63 3.84 2.37
N LEU A 252 16.46 3.80 3.69
CA LEU A 252 15.99 4.95 4.46
C LEU A 252 17.03 6.07 4.52
N ASP A 253 18.31 5.74 4.64
CA ASP A 253 19.38 6.73 4.54
C ASP A 253 19.39 7.43 3.18
N ALA A 254 19.25 6.68 2.09
CA ALA A 254 19.24 7.26 0.75
C ALA A 254 18.10 8.27 0.59
N GLU A 255 16.90 7.91 1.05
CA GLU A 255 15.74 8.80 1.01
C GLU A 255 15.88 10.00 1.94
N ALA A 256 16.42 9.81 3.14
CA ALA A 256 16.69 10.89 4.07
C ALA A 256 17.73 11.87 3.49
N ALA A 257 18.80 11.36 2.86
CA ALA A 257 19.80 12.16 2.16
C ALA A 257 19.19 12.97 1.01
N LEU A 258 18.31 12.36 0.20
CA LEU A 258 17.60 13.09 -0.86
C LEU A 258 16.72 14.21 -0.27
N LYS A 259 16.00 13.94 0.83
CA LYS A 259 15.20 14.98 1.52
C LYS A 259 16.04 16.10 2.13
N GLN A 260 17.33 15.87 2.36
CA GLN A 260 18.29 16.89 2.78
C GLN A 260 18.98 17.60 1.60
N GLY A 261 18.58 17.35 0.35
CA GLY A 261 19.22 17.92 -0.83
C GLY A 261 20.58 17.30 -1.18
N LYS A 262 20.98 16.21 -0.52
CA LYS A 262 22.27 15.53 -0.74
C LYS A 262 22.18 14.53 -1.88
N SER A 263 21.87 14.98 -3.10
CA SER A 263 21.55 14.11 -4.24
C SER A 263 22.68 13.16 -4.64
N LYS A 264 23.95 13.58 -4.57
CA LYS A 264 25.12 12.71 -4.81
C LYS A 264 25.21 11.57 -3.78
N GLU A 265 25.00 11.89 -2.51
CA GLU A 265 25.00 10.91 -1.42
C GLU A 265 23.83 9.92 -1.58
N ALA A 266 22.63 10.45 -1.83
CA ALA A 266 21.43 9.65 -2.06
C ALA A 266 21.62 8.67 -3.23
N LEU A 267 22.21 9.12 -4.34
CA LEU A 267 22.47 8.28 -5.50
C LEU A 267 23.46 7.16 -5.16
N ARG A 268 24.57 7.47 -4.48
CA ARG A 268 25.56 6.47 -4.03
C ARG A 268 24.94 5.43 -3.10
N LEU A 269 24.17 5.88 -2.11
CA LEU A 269 23.49 4.99 -1.16
C LEU A 269 22.46 4.11 -1.85
N SER A 270 21.69 4.65 -2.78
CA SER A 270 20.68 3.89 -3.53
C SER A 270 21.29 2.77 -4.38
N ARG A 271 22.42 3.03 -5.05
CA ARG A 271 23.14 2.02 -5.84
C ARG A 271 23.66 0.89 -4.96
N ARG A 272 24.28 1.23 -3.83
CA ARG A 272 24.74 0.24 -2.84
C ARG A 272 23.58 -0.55 -2.23
N ALA A 273 22.44 0.09 -1.96
CA ALA A 273 21.25 -0.60 -1.48
C ALA A 273 20.71 -1.60 -2.52
N LEU A 274 20.62 -1.20 -3.80
CA LEU A 274 20.14 -2.08 -4.87
C LEU A 274 21.02 -3.31 -5.13
N LEU A 275 22.32 -3.21 -4.88
CA LEU A 275 23.25 -4.35 -4.97
C LEU A 275 23.03 -5.36 -3.84
N ALA A 276 22.78 -4.87 -2.61
CA ALA A 276 22.65 -5.72 -1.42
C ALA A 276 21.21 -6.17 -1.12
N LEU A 277 20.18 -5.47 -1.63
CA LEU A 277 18.79 -5.83 -1.38
C LEU A 277 18.40 -7.12 -2.10
N PRO A 278 17.81 -8.11 -1.39
CA PRO A 278 17.22 -9.30 -2.00
C PRO A 278 16.21 -8.94 -3.09
N LYS A 279 16.14 -9.75 -4.14
CA LYS A 279 15.19 -9.56 -5.26
C LYS A 279 13.73 -9.64 -4.80
N GLN A 280 13.48 -10.38 -3.72
CA GLN A 280 12.18 -10.56 -3.09
C GLN A 280 11.63 -9.24 -2.55
N LEU A 281 12.46 -8.33 -2.04
CA LEU A 281 12.02 -7.03 -1.48
C LEU A 281 11.77 -5.99 -2.59
N ARG A 282 10.92 -6.34 -3.57
CA ARG A 282 10.64 -5.52 -4.75
C ARG A 282 10.20 -4.09 -4.41
N PRO A 283 9.27 -3.84 -3.46
CA PRO A 283 8.86 -2.49 -3.08
C PRO A 283 10.02 -1.57 -2.66
N LEU A 284 11.00 -2.08 -1.91
CA LEU A 284 12.16 -1.29 -1.49
C LEU A 284 13.10 -0.98 -2.66
N ARG A 285 13.28 -1.96 -3.56
CA ARG A 285 14.06 -1.75 -4.80
C ARG A 285 13.40 -0.71 -5.70
N LEU A 286 12.07 -0.73 -5.82
CA LEU A 286 11.31 0.27 -6.59
C LEU A 286 11.44 1.67 -6.01
N ARG A 287 11.46 1.83 -4.68
CA ARG A 287 11.75 3.12 -4.03
C ARG A 287 13.14 3.64 -4.41
N MET A 288 14.14 2.78 -4.50
CA MET A 288 15.48 3.18 -4.95
C MET A 288 15.50 3.61 -6.41
N PHE A 289 14.77 2.93 -7.30
CA PHE A 289 14.64 3.38 -8.69
C PHE A 289 13.89 4.71 -8.80
N MET A 290 12.84 4.93 -8.01
CA MET A 290 12.16 6.23 -7.95
C MET A 290 13.10 7.35 -7.47
N LEU A 291 13.86 7.11 -6.41
CA LEU A 291 14.85 8.03 -5.89
C LEU A 291 15.89 8.39 -6.96
N GLN A 292 16.44 7.37 -7.64
CA GLN A 292 17.39 7.57 -8.74
C GLN A 292 16.78 8.40 -9.87
N GLY A 293 15.56 8.08 -10.30
CA GLY A 293 14.87 8.82 -11.35
C GLY A 293 14.64 10.29 -10.97
N GLN A 294 14.33 10.57 -9.69
CA GLN A 294 14.20 11.94 -9.20
C GLN A 294 15.54 12.68 -9.25
N VAL A 295 16.64 12.06 -8.78
CA VAL A 295 17.97 12.66 -8.84
C VAL A 295 18.40 12.93 -10.28
N TYR A 296 18.17 11.99 -11.20
CA TYR A 296 18.50 12.18 -12.62
C TYR A 296 17.65 13.26 -13.27
N LEU A 297 16.39 13.40 -12.88
CA LEU A 297 15.54 14.51 -13.33
C LEU A 297 16.10 15.86 -12.88
N GLU A 298 16.51 15.98 -11.61
CA GLU A 298 17.14 17.18 -11.06
C GLU A 298 18.47 17.53 -11.75
N GLN A 299 19.19 16.51 -12.23
CA GLN A 299 20.46 16.67 -12.95
C GLN A 299 20.32 16.90 -14.47
N GLY A 300 19.10 16.86 -15.02
CA GLY A 300 18.87 16.96 -16.47
C GLY A 300 19.22 15.69 -17.25
N ASP A 301 19.61 14.59 -16.59
CA ASP A 301 19.88 13.30 -17.24
C ASP A 301 18.55 12.57 -17.51
N HIS A 302 17.86 13.02 -18.55
CA HIS A 302 16.54 12.52 -18.91
C HIS A 302 16.57 11.07 -19.40
N GLU A 303 17.72 10.60 -19.90
CA GLU A 303 17.92 9.25 -20.40
C GLU A 303 17.94 8.25 -19.23
N LYS A 304 18.78 8.50 -18.22
CA LYS A 304 18.80 7.68 -16.99
C LYS A 304 17.51 7.82 -16.17
N MET A 305 16.90 9.01 -16.15
CA MET A 305 15.59 9.22 -15.52
C MET A 305 14.52 8.30 -16.14
N ARG A 306 14.41 8.28 -17.49
CA ARG A 306 13.43 7.42 -18.18
C ARG A 306 13.68 5.95 -17.90
N ARG A 307 14.94 5.49 -17.90
CA ARG A 307 15.28 4.09 -17.57
C ARG A 307 14.85 3.74 -16.13
N ALA A 308 15.10 4.61 -15.17
CA ALA A 308 14.76 4.38 -13.77
C ALA A 308 13.23 4.35 -13.55
N TYR A 309 12.51 5.35 -14.06
CA TYR A 309 11.05 5.41 -13.96
C TYR A 309 10.33 4.32 -14.76
N ALA A 310 10.86 3.90 -15.92
CA ALA A 310 10.28 2.80 -16.70
C ALA A 310 10.28 1.48 -15.91
N ARG A 311 11.36 1.19 -15.16
CA ARG A 311 11.42 0.02 -14.27
C ARG A 311 10.31 0.04 -13.22
N VAL A 312 10.00 1.22 -12.71
CA VAL A 312 8.93 1.38 -11.71
C VAL A 312 7.57 1.23 -12.35
N LEU A 313 7.29 1.93 -13.45
CA LEU A 313 6.01 1.83 -14.15
C LEU A 313 5.69 0.40 -14.61
N HIS A 314 6.70 -0.35 -15.07
CA HIS A 314 6.52 -1.74 -15.49
C HIS A 314 6.16 -2.67 -14.32
N GLN A 315 6.58 -2.37 -13.09
CA GLN A 315 6.36 -3.26 -11.94
C GLN A 315 5.21 -2.78 -11.06
N ASP A 316 5.21 -1.51 -10.66
CA ASP A 316 4.19 -0.90 -9.81
C ASP A 316 4.20 0.63 -9.98
N GLY A 317 3.30 1.16 -10.82
CA GLY A 317 3.14 2.60 -11.02
C GLY A 317 2.63 3.37 -9.77
N SER A 318 2.15 2.68 -8.73
CA SER A 318 1.62 3.34 -7.54
C SER A 318 2.67 4.07 -6.71
N PHE A 319 3.96 3.79 -6.93
CA PHE A 319 5.04 4.52 -6.28
C PHE A 319 5.06 6.01 -6.63
N PHE A 320 4.59 6.42 -7.81
CA PHE A 320 4.39 7.83 -8.14
C PHE A 320 3.42 8.50 -7.17
N ARG A 321 2.28 7.85 -6.87
CA ARG A 321 1.33 8.33 -5.84
C ARG A 321 1.90 8.24 -4.44
N LEU A 322 2.58 7.14 -4.10
CA LEU A 322 3.17 6.93 -2.77
C LEU A 322 4.16 8.06 -2.41
N LEU A 323 5.02 8.42 -3.35
CA LEU A 323 6.06 9.45 -3.18
C LEU A 323 5.60 10.85 -3.62
N ARG A 324 4.35 10.97 -4.10
CA ARG A 324 3.74 12.21 -4.63
C ARG A 324 4.52 12.84 -5.78
N LEU A 325 5.19 12.03 -6.59
CA LEU A 325 5.94 12.49 -7.75
C LEU A 325 5.06 12.58 -9.01
N SER A 326 5.36 13.54 -9.89
CA SER A 326 4.77 13.63 -11.22
C SER A 326 5.57 12.79 -12.22
N LEU A 327 4.88 12.27 -13.23
CA LEU A 327 5.49 11.61 -14.38
C LEU A 327 5.80 12.67 -15.45
N PRO A 328 7.09 12.88 -15.81
CA PRO A 328 7.45 13.79 -16.90
C PRO A 328 7.05 13.19 -18.24
N VAL A 329 6.19 13.90 -19.00
CA VAL A 329 5.63 13.41 -20.26
C VAL A 329 5.75 14.44 -21.38
N LYS A 330 5.99 13.94 -22.60
CA LYS A 330 5.77 14.63 -23.87
C LYS A 330 4.42 14.14 -24.41
N ILE A 331 3.45 15.05 -24.51
CA ILE A 331 2.09 14.70 -24.93
C ILE A 331 1.89 15.04 -26.41
N SER A 332 1.57 14.04 -27.23
CA SER A 332 1.13 14.22 -28.62
C SER A 332 -0.36 13.90 -28.73
N THR A 333 -1.11 14.77 -29.41
CA THR A 333 -2.58 14.67 -29.54
C THR A 333 -3.00 14.32 -30.96
N SER A 334 -4.08 13.57 -31.09
CA SER A 334 -4.71 13.19 -32.36
C SER A 334 -6.22 13.08 -32.16
N GLY A 335 -7.01 13.70 -33.05
CA GLY A 335 -8.47 13.73 -32.98
C GLY A 335 -9.05 14.99 -32.33
N ASP A 336 -10.35 15.18 -32.52
CA ASP A 336 -11.11 16.40 -32.24
C ASP A 336 -11.16 16.78 -30.75
N ARG A 337 -11.12 15.79 -29.86
CA ARG A 337 -11.25 16.00 -28.40
C ARG A 337 -9.95 15.81 -27.63
N ALA A 338 -8.82 15.55 -28.30
CA ALA A 338 -7.57 15.17 -27.65
C ALA A 338 -6.91 16.32 -26.88
N ASP A 339 -7.02 17.56 -27.38
CA ASP A 339 -6.45 18.74 -26.70
C ASP A 339 -7.19 19.10 -25.41
N PHE A 340 -8.48 18.80 -25.34
CA PHE A 340 -9.23 18.90 -24.09
C PHE A 340 -8.67 17.96 -23.03
N LEU A 341 -8.42 16.70 -23.40
CA LEU A 341 -7.82 15.71 -22.51
C LEU A 341 -6.39 16.09 -22.10
N LYS A 342 -5.56 16.58 -23.04
CA LYS A 342 -4.21 17.09 -22.75
C LYS A 342 -4.23 18.15 -21.65
N ARG A 343 -5.12 19.15 -21.77
CA ARG A 343 -5.28 20.21 -20.75
C ARG A 343 -5.72 19.66 -19.39
N GLN A 344 -6.59 18.65 -19.36
CA GLN A 344 -6.98 18.00 -18.11
C GLN A 344 -5.84 17.22 -17.47
N LEU A 345 -5.09 16.43 -18.25
CA LEU A 345 -3.98 15.64 -17.73
C LEU A 345 -2.85 16.53 -17.19
N LEU A 346 -2.50 17.62 -17.88
CA LEU A 346 -1.47 18.56 -17.41
C LEU A 346 -1.90 19.37 -16.17
N ARG A 347 -3.21 19.44 -15.87
CA ARG A 347 -3.71 20.01 -14.60
C ARG A 347 -3.64 19.01 -13.44
N SER A 348 -3.48 17.72 -13.71
CA SER A 348 -3.30 16.72 -12.67
C SER A 348 -1.91 16.83 -12.06
N PRO A 349 -1.75 16.67 -10.73
CA PRO A 349 -0.45 16.66 -10.09
C PRO A 349 0.42 15.44 -10.48
N ARG A 350 -0.11 14.52 -11.30
CA ARG A 350 0.58 13.29 -11.71
C ARG A 350 1.33 13.41 -13.03
N PHE A 351 1.13 14.47 -13.79
CA PHE A 351 1.82 14.69 -15.05
C PHE A 351 2.53 16.04 -15.02
N SER A 352 3.74 16.08 -15.56
CA SER A 352 4.48 17.32 -15.80
C SER A 352 4.97 17.33 -17.25
N SER A 353 4.84 18.47 -17.92
CA SER A 353 5.28 18.59 -19.32
C SER A 353 6.81 18.63 -19.37
N LEU A 354 7.42 17.71 -20.13
CA LEU A 354 8.86 17.70 -20.39
C LEU A 354 9.10 17.20 -21.80
N ALA A 355 9.83 17.98 -22.62
CA ALA A 355 10.09 17.64 -24.02
C ALA A 355 10.84 16.30 -24.17
N GLN A 356 11.76 16.02 -23.25
CA GLN A 356 12.49 14.75 -23.16
C GLN A 356 11.86 13.77 -22.15
N GLY A 357 10.56 13.92 -21.86
CA GLY A 357 9.82 13.01 -20.99
C GLY A 357 9.41 11.70 -21.67
N PHE A 358 8.55 10.94 -21.01
CA PHE A 358 7.88 9.77 -21.59
C PHE A 358 6.88 10.19 -22.67
N SER A 359 6.79 9.46 -23.77
CA SER A 359 5.84 9.80 -24.84
C SER A 359 4.44 9.29 -24.49
N LEU A 360 3.51 10.23 -24.34
CA LEU A 360 2.10 10.00 -24.04
C LEU A 360 1.25 10.38 -25.26
N ARG A 361 0.82 9.37 -26.01
CA ARG A 361 -0.03 9.56 -27.19
C ARG A 361 -1.50 9.55 -26.79
N LEU A 362 -2.20 10.65 -27.08
CA LEU A 362 -3.63 10.80 -26.81
C LEU A 362 -4.37 10.78 -28.15
N HIS A 363 -5.24 9.79 -28.32
CA HIS A 363 -6.16 9.74 -29.44
C HIS A 363 -7.60 9.83 -28.90
N ALA A 364 -8.35 10.84 -29.32
CA ALA A 364 -9.73 11.01 -28.90
C ALA A 364 -10.58 11.40 -30.11
N LYS A 365 -11.42 10.46 -30.58
CA LYS A 365 -12.31 10.65 -31.72
C LYS A 365 -13.73 10.24 -31.35
N GLY A 366 -14.66 11.19 -31.36
CA GLY A 366 -16.07 10.96 -31.02
C GLY A 366 -16.26 10.39 -29.61
N LYS A 367 -16.72 9.12 -29.54
CA LYS A 367 -17.02 8.39 -28.29
C LYS A 367 -15.85 7.55 -27.76
N LEU A 368 -14.73 7.50 -28.48
CA LEU A 368 -13.58 6.66 -28.14
C LEU A 368 -12.39 7.51 -27.72
N VAL A 369 -11.81 7.18 -26.56
CA VAL A 369 -10.55 7.74 -26.09
C VAL A 369 -9.55 6.60 -25.91
N GLN A 370 -8.36 6.77 -26.50
CA GLN A 370 -7.21 5.89 -26.36
C GLN A 370 -6.01 6.71 -25.88
N VAL A 371 -5.33 6.17 -24.86
CA VAL A 371 -4.11 6.76 -24.29
C VAL A 371 -3.04 5.68 -24.28
N VAL A 372 -1.89 5.98 -24.87
CA VAL A 372 -0.75 5.06 -24.93
C VAL A 372 0.46 5.74 -24.31
N LEU A 373 0.98 5.17 -23.22
CA LEU A 373 2.24 5.58 -22.62
C LEU A 373 3.36 4.68 -23.18
N THR A 374 4.41 5.32 -23.70
CA THR A 374 5.59 4.65 -24.24
C THR A 374 6.85 5.08 -23.52
N GLY A 375 7.74 4.12 -23.27
CA GLY A 375 9.06 4.32 -22.67
C GLY A 375 10.12 4.73 -23.70
N GLY A 376 11.37 4.81 -23.24
CA GLY A 376 12.52 4.94 -24.15
C GLY A 376 12.62 3.72 -25.07
N GLY A 377 12.87 3.94 -26.36
CA GLY A 377 12.94 2.88 -27.37
C GLY A 377 11.61 2.39 -27.93
N GLY A 378 10.49 3.07 -27.64
CA GLY A 378 9.18 2.77 -28.26
C GLY A 378 8.33 1.70 -27.56
N ASN A 379 8.86 1.04 -26.53
CA ASN A 379 8.13 0.03 -25.76
C ASN A 379 6.87 0.61 -25.11
N VAL A 380 5.73 -0.08 -25.28
CA VAL A 380 4.46 0.32 -24.68
C VAL A 380 4.47 -0.07 -23.20
N LEU A 381 4.37 0.92 -22.33
CA LEU A 381 4.29 0.72 -20.88
C LEU A 381 2.86 0.54 -20.40
N SER A 382 1.90 1.24 -21.03
CA SER A 382 0.49 1.14 -20.69
C SER A 382 -0.38 1.61 -21.84
N ARG A 383 -1.57 1.00 -21.95
CA ARG A 383 -2.62 1.36 -22.89
C ARG A 383 -3.94 1.43 -22.15
N VAL A 384 -4.64 2.55 -22.33
CA VAL A 384 -5.97 2.78 -21.74
C VAL A 384 -6.94 3.10 -22.86
N GLN A 385 -8.03 2.36 -22.92
CA GLN A 385 -9.09 2.56 -23.90
C GLN A 385 -10.41 2.72 -23.16
N VAL A 386 -11.14 3.79 -23.48
CA VAL A 386 -12.40 4.12 -22.83
C VAL A 386 -13.42 4.50 -23.89
N LEU A 387 -14.50 3.71 -23.96
CA LEU A 387 -15.66 3.98 -24.81
C LEU A 387 -16.76 4.66 -23.98
N GLN A 388 -17.36 5.71 -24.52
CA GLN A 388 -18.52 6.39 -23.91
C GLN A 388 -19.74 5.47 -23.90
N LYS A 389 -20.41 5.34 -22.75
CA LYS A 389 -21.60 4.49 -22.63
C LYS A 389 -22.82 5.19 -23.23
N ALA A 390 -23.82 4.42 -23.66
CA ALA A 390 -25.11 4.95 -24.06
C ALA A 390 -25.72 5.81 -22.92
N LYS A 391 -26.21 7.01 -23.25
CA LYS A 391 -26.78 7.99 -22.30
C LYS A 391 -25.80 8.57 -21.26
N GLU A 392 -24.49 8.32 -21.39
CA GLU A 392 -23.50 8.93 -20.48
C GLU A 392 -23.25 10.39 -20.86
N LYS A 393 -23.58 11.31 -19.93
CA LYS A 393 -23.28 12.73 -20.08
C LYS A 393 -21.78 12.95 -20.25
N ASP A 394 -21.40 13.89 -21.11
CA ASP A 394 -20.00 14.20 -21.44
C ASP A 394 -19.13 14.46 -20.20
N LYS A 395 -19.64 15.20 -19.22
CA LYS A 395 -18.93 15.46 -17.96
C LYS A 395 -18.62 14.17 -17.18
N ALA A 396 -19.54 13.22 -17.16
CA ALA A 396 -19.35 11.92 -16.52
C ALA A 396 -18.34 11.06 -17.30
N PHE A 397 -18.41 11.11 -18.64
CA PHE A 397 -17.46 10.45 -19.52
C PHE A 397 -16.02 10.92 -19.27
N TRP A 398 -15.75 12.23 -19.28
CA TRP A 398 -14.40 12.75 -19.03
C TRP A 398 -13.87 12.49 -17.63
N LEU A 399 -14.75 12.54 -16.62
CA LEU A 399 -14.38 12.14 -15.26
C LEU A 399 -13.96 10.67 -15.21
N ARG A 400 -14.68 9.79 -15.92
CA ARG A 400 -14.36 8.37 -16.01
C ARG A 400 -13.07 8.13 -16.79
N VAL A 401 -12.90 8.75 -17.96
CA VAL A 401 -11.66 8.70 -18.76
C VAL A 401 -10.45 9.07 -17.89
N ASN A 402 -10.50 10.22 -17.22
CA ASN A 402 -9.41 10.67 -16.36
C ASN A 402 -9.18 9.70 -15.18
N THR A 403 -10.24 9.19 -14.57
CA THR A 403 -10.12 8.22 -13.47
C THR A 403 -9.48 6.91 -13.92
N GLU A 404 -9.87 6.38 -15.07
CA GLU A 404 -9.33 5.12 -15.61
C GLU A 404 -7.88 5.29 -16.06
N ILE A 405 -7.50 6.41 -16.68
CA ILE A 405 -6.10 6.73 -17.02
C ILE A 405 -5.23 6.70 -15.75
N HIS A 406 -5.65 7.42 -14.71
CA HIS A 406 -4.90 7.48 -13.47
C HIS A 406 -4.91 6.14 -12.72
N GLN A 407 -6.00 5.37 -12.77
CA GLN A 407 -6.05 4.05 -12.15
C GLN A 407 -5.11 3.07 -12.84
N GLN A 408 -5.11 3.00 -14.18
CA GLN A 408 -4.25 2.08 -14.92
C GLN A 408 -2.75 2.43 -14.81
N LEU A 409 -2.41 3.73 -14.78
CA LEU A 409 -1.01 4.15 -14.75
C LEU A 409 -0.38 4.15 -13.35
N PHE A 410 -1.17 4.40 -12.30
CA PHE A 410 -0.63 4.70 -10.96
C PHE A 410 -1.18 3.78 -9.86
N THR A 411 -1.61 2.58 -10.22
CA THR A 411 -2.03 1.50 -9.29
C THR A 411 -1.16 0.28 -9.61
N PRO A 412 -0.82 -0.58 -8.63
CA PRO A 412 -0.13 -1.82 -8.97
C PRO A 412 -0.94 -2.66 -9.96
N HIS A 413 -0.23 -3.42 -10.79
CA HIS A 413 -0.85 -4.44 -11.62
C HIS A 413 -1.33 -5.58 -10.73
N VAL A 414 -2.64 -5.74 -10.68
CA VAL A 414 -3.31 -6.69 -9.80
C VAL A 414 -4.45 -7.31 -10.58
N GLU A 415 -4.45 -8.64 -10.68
CA GLU A 415 -5.47 -9.41 -11.40
C GLU A 415 -6.65 -9.70 -10.47
N ILE A 416 -7.31 -8.64 -9.99
CA ILE A 416 -8.47 -8.78 -9.10
C ILE A 416 -9.67 -8.09 -9.74
N SER A 417 -10.76 -8.84 -9.86
CA SER A 417 -12.02 -8.29 -10.34
C SER A 417 -12.63 -7.30 -9.33
N ARG A 418 -13.36 -6.28 -9.82
CA ARG A 418 -14.07 -5.35 -8.92
C ARG A 418 -15.06 -6.08 -7.99
N GLN A 419 -15.69 -7.15 -8.47
CA GLN A 419 -16.62 -7.98 -7.69
C GLN A 419 -15.92 -8.65 -6.50
N GLU A 420 -14.73 -9.21 -6.72
CA GLU A 420 -13.91 -9.80 -5.67
C GLU A 420 -13.54 -8.80 -4.58
N ILE A 421 -13.14 -7.57 -4.95
CA ILE A 421 -12.82 -6.51 -3.97
C ILE A 421 -14.01 -6.24 -3.04
N PHE A 422 -15.23 -6.19 -3.58
CA PHE A 422 -16.45 -5.94 -2.81
C PHE A 422 -16.92 -7.12 -1.95
N SER A 423 -16.44 -8.34 -2.23
CA SER A 423 -16.72 -9.51 -1.39
C SER A 423 -16.06 -9.38 -0.01
N LEU A 424 -14.86 -8.79 0.07
CA LEU A 424 -14.16 -8.54 1.33
C LEU A 424 -14.68 -7.31 2.09
N ASP A 425 -15.40 -6.39 1.47
CA ASP A 425 -15.94 -5.22 2.18
C ASP A 425 -17.37 -5.47 2.76
N ASN A 426 -17.85 -6.72 2.76
CA ASN A 426 -19.22 -7.09 3.14
C ASN A 426 -20.32 -6.40 2.31
N SER A 427 -19.98 -5.69 1.23
CA SER A 427 -20.97 -5.02 0.37
C SER A 427 -21.84 -6.00 -0.42
N LEU A 428 -21.32 -7.20 -0.71
CA LEU A 428 -22.07 -8.25 -1.41
C LEU A 428 -22.91 -9.14 -0.49
N LEU A 429 -22.79 -9.02 0.85
CA LEU A 429 -23.73 -9.66 1.78
C LEU A 429 -25.07 -8.90 1.88
N ARG A 430 -25.25 -7.83 1.10
CA ARG A 430 -26.49 -7.07 0.96
C ARG A 430 -27.19 -7.30 -0.39
N THR A 431 -26.99 -8.45 -1.03
CA THR A 431 -27.87 -8.89 -2.12
C THR A 431 -29.12 -9.61 -1.57
N PRO A 432 -30.30 -9.47 -2.20
CA PRO A 432 -31.56 -10.03 -1.70
C PRO A 432 -31.54 -11.55 -1.51
N THR A 433 -30.66 -12.26 -2.22
CA THR A 433 -30.52 -13.72 -2.15
C THR A 433 -30.09 -14.23 -0.77
N HIS A 434 -29.34 -13.45 0.01
CA HIS A 434 -29.01 -13.81 1.40
C HIS A 434 -30.07 -13.41 2.43
N ARG A 435 -31.06 -12.56 2.07
CA ARG A 435 -32.15 -12.17 2.97
C ARG A 435 -33.18 -13.29 3.15
N VAL A 436 -33.31 -14.17 2.15
CA VAL A 436 -34.29 -15.27 2.13
C VAL A 436 -33.95 -16.37 3.16
N GLN A 437 -32.68 -16.58 3.50
CA GLN A 437 -32.30 -17.60 4.50
C GLN A 437 -32.53 -17.13 5.95
N TRP A 438 -32.36 -15.84 6.24
CA TRP A 438 -32.56 -15.30 7.60
C TRP A 438 -34.03 -15.24 8.02
N GLN A 439 -34.97 -14.96 7.10
CA GLN A 439 -36.40 -14.96 7.42
C GLN A 439 -36.99 -16.36 7.62
N LYS A 440 -36.39 -17.40 7.02
CA LYS A 440 -36.82 -18.79 7.21
C LYS A 440 -36.45 -19.34 8.59
N LEU A 441 -35.38 -18.84 9.22
CA LEU A 441 -34.95 -19.24 10.57
C LEU A 441 -35.80 -18.65 11.70
N PHE A 442 -36.55 -17.57 11.46
CA PHE A 442 -37.35 -16.88 12.48
C PHE A 442 -38.86 -16.87 12.19
N ARG A 443 -39.35 -17.72 11.29
CA ARG A 443 -40.79 -18.00 11.21
C ARG A 443 -41.18 -18.78 12.46
N LYS A 444 -41.71 -18.06 13.45
CA LYS A 444 -42.39 -18.61 14.64
C LYS A 444 -43.34 -19.73 14.19
N VAL A 445 -43.02 -20.96 14.59
CA VAL A 445 -43.99 -22.05 14.61
C VAL A 445 -45.09 -21.60 15.57
N LYS A 446 -46.29 -21.33 15.04
CA LYS A 446 -47.47 -21.17 15.90
C LYS A 446 -47.75 -22.53 16.55
N PRO A 447 -48.00 -22.60 17.87
CA PRO A 447 -48.43 -23.85 18.49
C PRO A 447 -49.77 -24.25 17.88
N LYS A 448 -49.88 -25.51 17.44
CA LYS A 448 -51.17 -26.10 17.07
C LYS A 448 -52.01 -26.22 18.35
N ARG A 449 -53.27 -25.79 18.25
CA ARG A 449 -54.32 -26.14 19.21
C ARG A 449 -54.63 -27.62 19.11
#